data_AF-A0A940NRF9-F1
#
_entry.id   AF-A0A940NRF9-F1
#
_cell.length_a   1.000
_cell.length_b   1.000
_cell.length_c   1.000
_cell.angle_alpha   90.00
_cell.angle_beta   90.00
_cell.angle_gamma   90.00
#
_symmetry.space_group_name_H-M   'P 1'
#
loop_
_entity.id
_entity.type
_entity.pdbx_description
1 polymer ?
#
loop_
_entity_poly.entity_id
_entity_poly.type
_entity_poly.pdbx_seq_one_letter_code
_entity_poly.pdbx_strand_id
1 'polypeptide(L)'
;MKLHKIRKAALILTIVILSILVIVNLFAYLMFDGQAVNRVHLANHAARDVFGDLESAAEQLDLPEQGTAFLSGRCADRHSIAWLCADTESGEQILLNGSKAGKETDYWTAEIKDGKIQQVWYAYHPLTESELHSYTWEMQRESVRFGIFPLHIRDAWVNDRDLIGYRTKGEANGS
;
A
#
# COMPACT_ATOMS: atom_id res chain seq x y z
N MET A 1 -55.47 4.32 -29.67
CA MET A 1 -54.98 5.40 -28.77
C MET A 1 -54.43 4.91 -27.42
N LYS A 2 -55.07 3.94 -26.72
CA LYS A 2 -54.61 3.44 -25.40
C LYS A 2 -53.24 2.72 -25.44
N LEU A 3 -52.99 1.89 -26.45
CA LEU A 3 -51.74 1.13 -26.57
C LEU A 3 -50.49 2.03 -26.73
N HIS A 4 -50.64 3.14 -27.45
CA HIS A 4 -49.55 4.12 -27.65
C HIS A 4 -49.21 4.88 -26.36
N LYS A 5 -50.21 5.15 -25.51
CA LYS A 5 -50.01 5.77 -24.19
C LYS A 5 -49.32 4.79 -23.23
N ILE A 6 -49.71 3.52 -23.23
CA ILE A 6 -49.08 2.47 -22.41
C ILE A 6 -47.62 2.25 -22.82
N ARG A 7 -47.33 2.16 -24.12
CA ARG A 7 -45.94 2.05 -24.63
C ARG A 7 -45.08 3.25 -24.21
N LYS A 8 -45.64 4.46 -24.29
CA LYS A 8 -44.92 5.68 -23.90
C LYS A 8 -44.65 5.72 -22.38
N ALA A 9 -45.63 5.31 -21.57
CA ALA A 9 -45.47 5.21 -20.12
C ALA A 9 -44.42 4.15 -19.73
N ALA A 10 -44.45 2.97 -20.38
CA ALA A 10 -43.45 1.92 -20.17
C ALA A 10 -42.03 2.40 -20.55
N LEU A 11 -41.89 3.08 -21.70
CA LEU A 11 -40.60 3.64 -22.13
C LEU A 11 -40.05 4.65 -21.12
N ILE A 12 -40.90 5.57 -20.63
CA ILE A 12 -40.52 6.55 -19.62
C ILE A 12 -40.08 5.85 -18.33
N LEU A 13 -40.84 4.84 -17.88
CA LEU A 13 -40.50 4.07 -16.69
C LEU A 13 -39.16 3.34 -16.84
N THR A 14 -38.90 2.71 -17.99
CA THR A 14 -37.61 2.06 -18.29
C THR A 14 -36.46 3.05 -18.26
N ILE A 15 -36.62 4.24 -18.86
CA ILE A 15 -35.60 5.30 -18.85
C ILE A 15 -35.32 5.74 -17.41
N VAL A 16 -36.35 5.99 -16.60
CA VAL A 16 -36.20 6.40 -15.20
C VAL A 16 -35.46 5.32 -14.40
N ILE A 17 -35.83 4.05 -14.55
CA ILE A 17 -35.16 2.94 -13.87
C ILE A 17 -33.69 2.84 -14.29
N LEU A 18 -33.40 2.89 -15.60
CA LEU A 18 -32.02 2.84 -16.10
C LEU A 18 -31.20 4.03 -15.61
N SER A 19 -31.75 5.25 -15.63
CA SER A 19 -31.06 6.45 -15.13
C SER A 19 -30.71 6.32 -13.64
N ILE A 20 -31.64 5.83 -12.82
CA ILE A 20 -31.38 5.61 -11.39
C ILE A 20 -30.30 4.53 -11.19
N LEU A 21 -30.40 3.40 -11.89
CA LEU A 21 -29.42 2.31 -11.77
C LEU A 21 -28.02 2.76 -12.21
N VAL A 22 -27.90 3.52 -13.30
CA VAL A 22 -26.61 4.04 -13.77
C VAL A 22 -26.00 5.00 -12.74
N ILE A 23 -26.80 5.92 -12.18
CA ILE A 23 -26.31 6.88 -11.18
C ILE A 23 -25.84 6.15 -9.91
N VAL A 24 -26.60 5.17 -9.41
CA VAL A 24 -26.23 4.41 -8.21
C VAL A 24 -24.97 3.59 -8.44
N ASN A 25 -24.84 2.91 -9.59
CA ASN A 25 -23.63 2.13 -9.91
C ASN A 25 -22.42 3.04 -10.10
N LEU A 26 -22.57 4.19 -10.77
CA LEU A 26 -21.49 5.15 -10.94
C LEU A 26 -21.05 5.73 -9.59
N PHE A 27 -21.99 6.06 -8.70
CA PHE A 27 -21.67 6.55 -7.36
C PHE A 27 -20.96 5.49 -6.51
N ALA A 28 -21.43 4.24 -6.55
CA ALA A 28 -20.78 3.12 -5.87
C ALA A 28 -19.35 2.90 -6.40
N TYR A 29 -19.16 2.97 -7.71
CA TYR A 29 -17.85 2.89 -8.36
C TYR A 29 -16.91 4.03 -7.92
N LEU A 30 -17.37 5.27 -7.97
CA LEU A 30 -16.57 6.44 -7.55
C LEU A 30 -16.21 6.40 -6.06
N MET A 31 -17.12 5.93 -5.20
CA MET A 31 -16.86 5.75 -3.77
C MET A 31 -15.86 4.63 -3.51
N PHE A 32 -15.96 3.51 -4.24
CA PHE A 32 -15.02 2.41 -4.17
C PHE A 32 -13.61 2.87 -4.60
N ASP A 33 -13.51 3.59 -5.72
CA ASP A 33 -12.27 4.14 -6.24
C ASP A 33 -11.65 5.16 -5.28
N GLY A 34 -12.45 6.08 -4.72
CA GLY A 34 -11.97 7.07 -3.75
C GLY A 34 -11.41 6.41 -2.48
N GLN A 35 -12.02 5.32 -2.01
CA GLN A 35 -11.50 4.55 -0.88
C GLN A 35 -10.23 3.78 -1.24
N ALA A 36 -10.13 3.21 -2.45
CA ALA A 36 -8.93 2.53 -2.91
C ALA A 36 -7.74 3.50 -2.99
N VAL A 37 -7.93 4.68 -3.58
CA VAL A 37 -6.90 5.73 -3.67
C VAL A 37 -6.41 6.18 -2.29
N ASN A 38 -7.33 6.41 -1.34
CA ASN A 38 -6.97 6.79 0.03
C ASN A 38 -6.17 5.69 0.75
N ARG A 39 -6.52 4.41 0.55
CA ARG A 39 -5.76 3.28 1.13
C ARG A 39 -4.34 3.21 0.58
N VAL A 40 -4.17 3.43 -0.72
CA VAL A 40 -2.85 3.46 -1.38
C VAL A 40 -1.99 4.60 -0.83
N HIS A 41 -2.53 5.82 -0.73
CA HIS A 41 -1.81 6.96 -0.19
C HIS A 41 -1.35 6.69 1.24
N LEU A 42 -2.24 6.14 2.05
CA LEU A 42 -1.99 5.91 3.46
C LEU A 42 -0.86 4.93 3.71
N ALA A 43 -0.86 3.80 3.01
CA ALA A 43 0.19 2.80 3.22
C ALA A 43 1.51 3.16 2.51
N ASN A 44 1.49 4.00 1.47
CA ASN A 44 2.72 4.62 0.98
C ASN A 44 3.35 5.54 2.03
N HIS A 45 2.52 6.31 2.75
CA HIS A 45 3.01 7.09 3.89
C HIS A 45 3.59 6.19 4.98
N ALA A 46 2.92 5.08 5.32
CA ALA A 46 3.44 4.12 6.28
C ALA A 46 4.80 3.53 5.85
N ALA A 47 4.95 3.03 4.63
CA ALA A 47 6.22 2.47 4.16
C ALA A 47 7.37 3.49 4.16
N ARG A 48 7.07 4.76 3.84
CA ARG A 48 8.04 5.86 3.92
C ARG A 48 8.42 6.21 5.36
N ASP A 49 7.45 6.18 6.27
CA ASP A 49 7.70 6.47 7.68
C ASP A 49 8.53 5.33 8.32
N VAL A 50 8.24 4.06 7.99
CA VAL A 50 9.10 2.91 8.36
C VAL A 50 10.52 3.14 7.85
N PHE A 51 10.66 3.55 6.59
CA PHE A 51 11.97 3.83 6.00
C PHE A 51 12.74 4.90 6.78
N GLY A 52 12.09 6.03 7.09
CA GLY A 52 12.72 7.13 7.85
C GLY A 52 13.10 6.74 9.28
N ASP A 53 12.27 5.92 9.92
CA ASP A 53 12.56 5.39 11.27
C ASP A 53 13.73 4.41 11.25
N LEU A 54 13.82 3.56 10.21
CA LEU A 54 14.96 2.66 10.00
C LEU A 54 16.26 3.43 9.74
N GLU A 55 16.23 4.48 8.91
CA GLU A 55 17.39 5.35 8.69
C GLU A 55 17.84 6.02 10.00
N SER A 56 16.88 6.49 10.80
CA SER A 56 17.16 7.14 12.09
C SER A 56 17.70 6.17 13.14
N ALA A 57 17.36 4.88 13.02
CA ALA A 57 17.80 3.82 13.93
C ALA A 57 18.92 2.94 13.36
N ALA A 58 19.50 3.28 12.21
CA ALA A 58 20.48 2.43 11.51
C ALA A 58 21.67 2.01 12.38
N GLU A 59 22.17 2.91 13.22
CA GLU A 59 23.27 2.62 14.16
C GLU A 59 22.89 1.59 15.24
N GLN A 60 21.61 1.55 15.65
CA GLN A 60 21.11 0.62 16.66
C GLN A 60 20.81 -0.77 16.09
N LEU A 61 20.55 -0.82 14.79
CA LEU A 61 20.18 -2.05 14.07
C LEU A 61 21.39 -2.87 13.63
N ASP A 62 22.62 -2.36 13.80
CA ASP A 62 23.87 -3.00 13.38
C ASP A 62 23.78 -3.53 11.94
N LEU A 63 23.34 -2.66 11.03
CA LEU A 63 23.08 -3.05 9.64
C LEU A 63 24.36 -3.60 8.98
N PRO A 64 24.26 -4.70 8.21
CA PRO A 64 25.44 -5.32 7.61
C PRO A 64 26.11 -4.37 6.61
N GLU A 65 27.42 -4.16 6.77
CA GLU A 65 28.21 -3.29 5.88
C GLU A 65 28.32 -3.83 4.44
N GLN A 66 28.18 -5.15 4.24
CA GLN A 66 28.27 -5.80 2.94
C GLN A 66 27.22 -6.91 2.78
N GLY A 67 26.73 -7.06 1.56
CA GLY A 67 25.77 -8.12 1.20
C GLY A 67 24.32 -7.67 1.36
N THR A 68 23.41 -8.64 1.28
CA THR A 68 21.96 -8.41 1.36
C THR A 68 21.41 -9.07 2.63
N ALA A 69 20.62 -8.32 3.38
CA ALA A 69 19.88 -8.82 4.54
C ALA A 69 18.43 -8.32 4.52
N PHE A 70 17.58 -9.05 5.22
CA PHE A 70 16.19 -8.66 5.44
C PHE A 70 15.97 -8.40 6.91
N LEU A 71 15.48 -7.21 7.23
CA LEU A 71 15.01 -6.88 8.57
C LEU A 71 13.49 -6.84 8.54
N SER A 72 12.83 -7.45 9.52
CA SER A 72 11.36 -7.45 9.58
C SER A 72 10.88 -6.95 10.92
N GLY A 73 9.60 -6.59 11.00
CA GLY A 73 9.04 -6.12 12.24
C GLY A 73 7.55 -5.83 12.15
N ARG A 74 7.05 -5.13 13.17
CA ARG A 74 5.61 -4.84 13.31
C ARG A 74 5.35 -3.44 13.83
N CYS A 75 4.12 -2.97 13.63
CA CYS A 75 3.63 -1.69 14.12
C CYS A 75 2.13 -1.73 14.47
N ALA A 76 1.64 -0.68 15.14
CA ALA A 76 0.29 -0.65 15.72
C ALA A 76 -0.72 0.33 15.08
N ASP A 77 -0.35 1.17 14.10
CA ASP A 77 -1.34 2.00 13.39
C ASP A 77 -0.91 2.46 11.97
N ARG A 78 -1.94 2.58 11.12
CA ARG A 78 -1.99 2.92 9.70
C ARG A 78 -1.79 4.40 9.40
N HIS A 79 -2.01 5.29 10.37
CA HIS A 79 -2.12 6.76 10.14
C HIS A 79 -0.93 7.56 10.65
N SER A 80 -0.27 7.03 11.66
CA SER A 80 0.99 7.48 12.20
C SER A 80 1.59 6.22 12.78
N ILE A 81 2.81 5.86 12.40
CA ILE A 81 3.52 4.75 13.03
C ILE A 81 3.83 5.19 14.46
N ALA A 82 2.84 5.07 15.34
CA ALA A 82 2.92 5.51 16.73
C ALA A 82 3.85 4.60 17.53
N TRP A 83 4.15 3.43 16.97
CA TRP A 83 5.00 2.42 17.55
C TRP A 83 5.55 1.50 16.45
N LEU A 84 6.88 1.41 16.34
CA LEU A 84 7.60 0.58 15.39
C LEU A 84 8.60 -0.32 16.10
N CYS A 85 8.55 -1.61 15.80
CA CYS A 85 9.49 -2.59 16.32
C CYS A 85 10.16 -3.35 15.18
N ALA A 86 11.44 -3.70 15.38
CA ALA A 86 12.19 -4.62 14.53
C ALA A 86 12.46 -5.94 15.27
N ASP A 87 12.29 -7.05 14.57
CA ASP A 87 12.62 -8.40 15.03
C ASP A 87 14.07 -8.71 14.62
N THR A 88 14.92 -9.06 15.59
CA THR A 88 16.33 -9.43 15.36
C THR A 88 16.47 -10.92 15.04
N GLU A 89 17.65 -11.33 14.55
CA GLU A 89 17.96 -12.75 14.33
C GLU A 89 17.90 -13.60 15.61
N SER A 90 18.14 -12.99 16.78
CA SER A 90 18.01 -13.67 18.08
C SER A 90 16.55 -13.88 18.51
N GLY A 91 15.59 -13.34 17.75
CA GLY A 91 14.16 -13.34 18.08
C GLY A 91 13.79 -12.27 19.13
N GLU A 92 14.71 -11.37 19.47
CA GLU A 92 14.41 -10.21 20.31
C GLU A 92 13.75 -9.12 19.47
N GLN A 93 12.84 -8.38 20.08
CA GLN A 93 12.18 -7.26 19.42
C GLN A 93 12.74 -5.94 19.96
N ILE A 94 13.29 -5.12 19.07
CA ILE A 94 13.84 -3.79 19.37
C ILE A 94 12.81 -2.73 19.01
N LEU A 95 12.56 -1.82 19.95
CA LEU A 95 11.74 -0.64 19.73
C LEU A 95 12.52 0.42 18.95
N LEU A 96 12.10 0.72 17.73
CA LEU A 96 12.74 1.73 16.88
C LEU A 96 12.12 3.11 17.06
N ASN A 97 10.79 3.18 17.17
CA ASN A 97 10.07 4.45 17.30
C ASN A 97 8.83 4.30 18.19
N GLY A 98 8.55 5.35 18.95
CA GLY A 98 7.31 5.52 19.68
C GLY A 98 7.27 4.90 21.08
N SER A 99 6.12 5.05 21.72
CA SER A 99 5.82 4.40 23.00
C SER A 99 4.81 3.29 22.76
N LYS A 100 4.96 2.14 23.43
CA LYS A 100 4.07 0.99 23.28
C LYS A 100 2.61 1.37 23.48
N ALA A 101 1.90 1.59 22.37
CA ALA A 101 0.51 1.99 22.33
C ALA A 101 -0.23 1.05 21.37
N GLY A 102 -1.24 0.35 21.88
CA GLY A 102 -2.04 -0.56 21.08
C GLY A 102 -1.43 -1.95 20.86
N LYS A 103 -2.02 -2.70 19.94
CA LYS A 103 -1.63 -4.07 19.57
C LYS A 103 -0.91 -4.02 18.22
N GLU A 104 0.22 -4.71 18.09
CA GLU A 104 0.91 -4.90 16.81
C GLU A 104 0.01 -5.72 15.88
N THR A 105 -0.43 -5.13 14.78
CA THR A 105 -1.28 -5.81 13.78
C THR A 105 -0.73 -5.75 12.38
N ASP A 106 0.20 -4.82 12.13
CA ASP A 106 0.70 -4.54 10.80
C ASP A 106 2.18 -4.94 10.74
N TYR A 107 2.62 -5.40 9.57
CA TYR A 107 3.88 -6.07 9.33
C TYR A 107 4.68 -5.28 8.31
N TRP A 108 6.00 -5.27 8.49
CA TRP A 108 6.90 -4.69 7.50
C TRP A 108 8.17 -5.53 7.37
N THR A 109 8.79 -5.44 6.20
CA THR A 109 10.11 -6.02 5.91
C THR A 109 10.92 -5.00 5.13
N ALA A 110 12.20 -4.89 5.39
CA ALA A 110 13.12 -4.03 4.67
C ALA A 110 14.26 -4.87 4.08
N GLU A 111 14.57 -4.62 2.81
CA GLU A 111 15.79 -5.12 2.17
C GLU A 111 16.90 -4.12 2.44
N ILE A 112 17.96 -4.60 3.09
CA ILE A 112 19.19 -3.86 3.33
C ILE A 112 20.26 -4.43 2.42
N LYS A 113 20.94 -3.54 1.70
CA LYS A 113 22.08 -3.89 0.85
C LYS A 113 23.24 -2.94 1.12
N ASP A 114 24.38 -3.51 1.47
CA ASP A 114 25.63 -2.77 1.73
C ASP A 114 25.41 -1.58 2.70
N GLY A 115 24.79 -1.87 3.84
CA GLY A 115 24.46 -0.90 4.90
C GLY A 115 23.33 0.07 4.57
N LYS A 116 22.67 -0.06 3.42
CA LYS A 116 21.62 0.87 2.97
C LYS A 116 20.30 0.17 2.73
N ILE A 117 19.23 0.77 3.25
CA ILE A 117 17.87 0.31 3.01
C ILE A 117 17.53 0.56 1.53
N GLN A 118 17.22 -0.50 0.80
CA GLN A 118 16.87 -0.47 -0.61
C GLN A 118 15.37 -0.36 -0.79
N GLN A 119 14.64 -1.23 -0.09
CA GLN A 119 13.20 -1.40 -0.24
C GLN A 119 12.56 -1.68 1.11
N VAL A 120 11.33 -1.22 1.29
CA VAL A 120 10.50 -1.56 2.45
C VAL A 120 9.16 -2.06 1.93
N TRP A 121 8.75 -3.25 2.35
CA TRP A 121 7.42 -3.81 2.20
C TRP A 121 6.64 -3.61 3.51
N TYR A 122 5.35 -3.33 3.38
CA TYR A 122 4.40 -3.10 4.47
C TYR A 122 3.10 -3.83 4.14
N ALA A 123 2.54 -4.57 5.10
CA ALA A 123 1.29 -5.31 4.93
C ALA A 123 0.46 -5.43 6.21
N TYR A 124 -0.83 -5.69 6.07
CA TYR A 124 -1.74 -6.01 7.18
C TYR A 124 -1.76 -7.50 7.55
N HIS A 125 -0.86 -8.27 6.95
CA HIS A 125 -0.70 -9.69 7.17
C HIS A 125 0.79 -10.03 7.22
N PRO A 126 1.17 -11.17 7.82
CA PRO A 126 2.54 -11.66 7.74
C PRO A 126 3.00 -11.73 6.28
N LEU A 127 4.17 -11.16 6.01
CA LEU A 127 4.78 -11.17 4.68
C LEU A 127 5.38 -12.54 4.38
N THR A 128 5.17 -13.03 3.18
CA THR A 128 5.75 -14.29 2.68
C THR A 128 6.97 -14.00 1.79
N GLU A 129 7.89 -14.96 1.65
CA GLU A 129 9.04 -14.81 0.75
C GLU A 129 8.63 -14.47 -0.69
N SER A 130 7.51 -15.01 -1.17
CA SER A 130 6.98 -14.72 -2.50
C SER A 130 6.49 -13.29 -2.70
N GLU A 131 6.31 -12.53 -1.61
CA GLU A 131 5.86 -11.13 -1.63
C GLU A 131 7.03 -10.15 -1.57
N LEU A 132 8.20 -10.61 -1.10
CA LEU A 132 9.42 -9.83 -0.93
C LEU A 132 10.22 -9.74 -2.24
N HIS A 133 9.64 -9.08 -3.23
CA HIS A 133 10.33 -8.81 -4.49
C HIS A 133 10.12 -7.36 -4.94
N SER A 134 10.98 -6.94 -5.87
CA SER A 134 10.80 -5.68 -6.57
C SER A 134 9.60 -5.78 -7.51
N TYR A 135 8.70 -4.81 -7.46
CA TYR A 135 7.54 -4.76 -8.36
C TYR A 135 7.86 -3.88 -9.57
N THR A 136 7.72 -4.44 -10.78
CA THR A 136 7.85 -3.66 -12.02
C THR A 136 6.65 -2.74 -12.20
N TRP A 137 6.80 -1.73 -13.05
CA TRP A 137 5.68 -0.83 -13.40
C TRP A 137 4.49 -1.59 -14.01
N GLU A 138 4.76 -2.64 -14.79
CA GLU A 138 3.76 -3.54 -15.36
C GLU A 138 2.99 -4.27 -14.26
N MET A 139 3.69 -4.90 -13.33
CA MET A 139 3.06 -5.61 -12.20
C MET A 139 2.22 -4.68 -11.34
N GLN A 140 2.69 -3.45 -11.14
CA GLN A 140 1.94 -2.41 -10.43
C GLN A 140 0.66 -2.03 -11.18
N ARG A 141 0.71 -1.84 -12.50
CA ARG A 141 -0.50 -1.56 -13.29
C ARG A 141 -1.51 -2.70 -13.30
N GLU A 142 -1.02 -3.94 -13.27
CA GLU A 142 -1.87 -5.14 -13.21
C GLU A 142 -2.49 -5.35 -11.83
N SER A 143 -1.78 -4.94 -10.78
CA SER A 143 -2.20 -5.10 -9.38
C SER A 143 -2.91 -3.87 -8.81
N VAL A 144 -2.84 -2.72 -9.47
CA VAL A 144 -3.64 -1.54 -9.14
C VAL A 144 -4.90 -1.61 -9.99
N ARG A 145 -6.00 -2.14 -9.44
CA ARG A 145 -7.31 -1.97 -10.06
C ARG A 145 -7.74 -0.50 -9.96
N PHE A 146 -7.46 0.23 -11.05
CA PHE A 146 -7.92 1.58 -11.45
C PHE A 146 -7.21 2.82 -10.88
N GLY A 147 -6.99 3.80 -11.78
CA GLY A 147 -6.86 5.23 -11.48
C GLY A 147 -5.48 5.86 -11.69
N ILE A 148 -5.15 6.22 -12.93
CA ILE A 148 -4.02 7.11 -13.27
C ILE A 148 -4.33 8.52 -12.76
N PHE A 149 -4.02 8.81 -11.49
CA PHE A 149 -3.74 10.17 -11.02
C PHE A 149 -2.23 10.27 -10.78
N PRO A 150 -1.59 11.44 -10.99
CA PRO A 150 -0.14 11.56 -11.05
C PRO A 150 0.44 11.53 -9.64
N LEU A 151 0.43 10.35 -9.02
CA LEU A 151 1.38 10.05 -7.98
C LEU A 151 2.74 9.95 -8.65
N HIS A 152 3.76 10.55 -8.04
CA HIS A 152 5.14 10.17 -8.33
C HIS A 152 5.37 8.78 -7.74
N ILE A 153 4.81 7.75 -8.38
CA ILE A 153 5.03 6.29 -8.15
C ILE A 153 6.48 5.92 -8.53
N ARG A 154 7.42 6.87 -8.50
CA ARG A 154 8.84 6.57 -8.73
C ARG A 154 9.44 5.81 -7.57
N ASP A 155 8.92 6.08 -6.36
CA ASP A 155 9.54 5.64 -5.11
C ASP A 155 8.61 4.71 -4.30
N ALA A 156 7.44 4.30 -4.83
CA ALA A 156 6.52 3.39 -4.13
C ALA A 156 5.74 2.46 -5.08
N TRP A 157 5.25 1.33 -4.60
CA TRP A 157 4.41 0.37 -5.33
C TRP A 157 3.27 -0.18 -4.47
N VAL A 158 2.23 -0.78 -5.09
CA VAL A 158 1.08 -1.42 -4.43
C VAL A 158 0.68 -2.70 -5.14
N ASN A 159 0.34 -3.75 -4.39
CA ASN A 159 -0.36 -4.94 -4.89
C ASN A 159 -1.81 -4.98 -4.35
N ASP A 160 -2.74 -5.53 -5.15
CA ASP A 160 -4.23 -5.54 -5.07
C ASP A 160 -4.82 -6.05 -3.73
N ARG A 161 -3.97 -6.40 -2.75
CA ARG A 161 -4.29 -7.02 -1.46
C ARG A 161 -3.28 -6.62 -0.38
N ASP A 162 -3.38 -5.42 0.15
CA ASP A 162 -2.75 -5.07 1.44
C ASP A 162 -1.22 -4.90 1.49
N LEU A 163 -0.49 -5.20 0.42
CA LEU A 163 0.98 -5.11 0.35
C LEU A 163 1.45 -3.84 -0.39
N ILE A 164 2.23 -3.00 0.29
CA ILE A 164 2.69 -1.68 -0.19
C ILE A 164 4.15 -1.48 0.15
N GLY A 165 4.89 -0.74 -0.67
CA GLY A 165 6.29 -0.56 -0.37
C GLY A 165 7.00 0.49 -1.15
N TYR A 166 8.15 0.84 -0.60
CA TYR A 166 8.87 2.07 -0.88
C TYR A 166 10.28 1.72 -1.35
N ARG A 167 10.72 2.33 -2.44
CA ARG A 167 12.07 2.19 -2.99
C ARG A 167 12.80 3.51 -2.84
N THR A 168 14.03 3.46 -2.36
CA THR A 168 14.88 4.65 -2.31
C THR A 168 15.27 5.11 -3.71
N LYS A 169 15.51 6.42 -3.87
CA LYS A 169 16.16 6.98 -5.06
C LYS A 169 17.61 6.47 -5.16
N GLY A 170 17.76 5.23 -5.59
CA GLY A 170 19.02 4.57 -5.90
C GLY A 170 18.91 3.96 -7.29
N GLU A 171 19.37 4.71 -8.28
CA GLU A 171 19.54 4.31 -9.68
C GLU A 171 18.23 3.91 -10.37
N ALA A 172 17.61 4.90 -11.01
CA ALA A 172 16.92 4.65 -12.27
C ALA A 172 17.92 3.94 -13.19
N ASN A 173 17.90 2.61 -13.20
CA ASN A 173 18.61 1.84 -14.20
C ASN A 173 18.07 2.32 -15.55
N GLY A 174 18.94 3.01 -16.27
CA GLY A 174 18.76 3.22 -17.68
C GLY A 174 18.66 1.87 -18.36
N SER A 175 17.55 1.67 -19.05
CA SER A 175 17.44 0.86 -20.25
C SER A 175 16.26 1.35 -21.08
#